data_AF-A0A8J5L793-F1
#
_entry.id   AF-A0A8J5L793-F1
#
_cell.length_a   1.000
_cell.length_b   1.000
_cell.length_c   1.000
_cell.angle_alpha   90.00
_cell.angle_beta   90.00
_cell.angle_gamma   90.00
#
_symmetry.space_group_name_H-M   'P 1'
#
loop_
_entity.id
_entity.type
_entity.pdbx_description
1 polymer ?
#
loop_
_entity_poly.entity_id
_entity_poly.type
_entity_poly.pdbx_seq_one_letter_code
_entity_poly.pdbx_strand_id
1 'polypeptide(L)'
;MAFANQYYQILASSPQLLFRFYKEGSTLRRLDHRGEMISVTGMDAIKEKLLSVDYSEYRAEIKTVDGQKSMNGCLTVLVAGYLTGKDDGKKKFAQFFMLAPQDKGYNVLNDIFRLLAPEQAQDAAMRLLVK
;
A
#
# COMPACT_ATOMS: atom_id res chain seq x y z
N MET A 1 -5.00 -6.43 -13.08
CA MET A 1 -4.93 -4.95 -13.20
C MET A 1 -3.49 -4.52 -13.46
N ALA A 2 -3.21 -3.78 -14.54
CA ALA A 2 -1.84 -3.39 -14.92
C ALA A 2 -1.12 -2.51 -13.87
N PHE A 3 -1.87 -1.65 -13.15
CA PHE A 3 -1.32 -0.78 -12.10
C PHE A 3 -0.58 -1.56 -11.00
N ALA A 4 -1.20 -2.60 -10.41
CA ALA A 4 -0.60 -3.34 -9.30
C ALA A 4 0.73 -3.99 -9.72
N ASN A 5 0.77 -4.62 -10.89
CA ASN A 5 2.00 -5.22 -11.42
C ASN A 5 3.11 -4.17 -11.56
N GLN A 6 2.82 -3.02 -12.15
CA GLN A 6 3.78 -1.93 -12.31
C GLN A 6 4.25 -1.37 -10.96
N TYR A 7 3.32 -1.18 -10.02
CA TYR A 7 3.60 -0.66 -8.69
C TYR A 7 4.59 -1.56 -7.93
N TYR A 8 4.31 -2.88 -7.87
CA TYR A 8 5.19 -3.82 -7.16
C TYR A 8 6.47 -4.13 -7.91
N GLN A 9 6.48 -4.05 -9.24
CA GLN A 9 7.72 -4.11 -10.02
C GLN A 9 8.64 -2.93 -9.67
N ILE A 10 8.12 -1.71 -9.66
CA ILE A 10 8.89 -0.52 -9.27
C ILE A 10 9.30 -0.60 -7.80
N LEU A 11 8.43 -1.07 -6.90
CA LEU A 11 8.78 -1.27 -5.50
C LEU A 11 10.00 -2.20 -5.34
N ALA A 12 10.05 -3.28 -6.14
CA ALA A 12 11.13 -4.26 -6.08
C ALA A 12 12.42 -3.79 -6.77
N SER A 13 12.32 -3.15 -7.94
CA SER A 13 13.50 -2.81 -8.75
C SER A 13 14.01 -1.38 -8.56
N SER A 14 13.14 -0.46 -8.17
CA SER A 14 13.45 0.97 -8.12
C SER A 14 12.56 1.72 -7.11
N PRO A 15 12.57 1.34 -5.82
CA PRO A 15 11.67 1.91 -4.79
C PRO A 15 11.80 3.43 -4.66
N GLN A 16 12.97 3.99 -4.97
CA GLN A 16 13.22 5.43 -5.02
C GLN A 16 12.38 6.17 -6.08
N LEU A 17 11.77 5.47 -7.04
CA LEU A 17 10.88 6.05 -8.06
C LEU A 17 9.40 5.92 -7.69
N LEU A 18 9.05 5.19 -6.63
CA LEU A 18 7.67 4.86 -6.28
C LEU A 18 6.81 6.10 -5.97
N PHE A 19 7.42 7.15 -5.40
CA PHE A 19 6.73 8.41 -5.11
C PHE A 19 6.15 9.10 -6.37
N ARG A 20 6.62 8.75 -7.57
CA ARG A 20 6.12 9.30 -8.84
C ARG A 20 4.69 8.87 -9.18
N PHE A 21 4.14 7.87 -8.50
CA PHE A 21 2.72 7.53 -8.60
C PHE A 21 1.79 8.54 -7.92
N TYR A 22 2.32 9.41 -7.05
CA TYR A 22 1.54 10.29 -6.18
C TYR A 22 1.62 11.74 -6.67
N LYS A 23 0.69 12.57 -6.18
CA LYS A 23 0.55 14.01 -6.46
C LYS A 23 0.31 14.75 -5.15
N GLU A 24 0.18 16.07 -5.22
CA GLU A 24 0.02 16.91 -4.03
C GLU A 24 -1.23 16.59 -3.20
N GLY A 25 -2.32 16.20 -3.86
CA GLY A 25 -3.55 15.77 -3.18
C GLY A 25 -3.52 14.34 -2.61
N SER A 26 -2.41 13.61 -2.75
CA SER A 26 -2.32 12.20 -2.37
C SER A 26 -2.09 12.01 -0.87
N THR A 27 -2.64 10.94 -0.31
CA THR A 27 -2.40 10.52 1.08
C THR A 27 -1.90 9.08 1.15
N LEU A 28 -0.85 8.87 1.94
CA LEU A 28 -0.24 7.58 2.22
C LEU A 28 -0.41 7.24 3.70
N ARG A 29 -0.90 6.04 4.00
CA ARG A 29 -1.06 5.52 5.37
C ARG A 29 -0.34 4.19 5.56
N ARG A 30 0.71 4.19 6.38
CA ARG A 30 1.57 3.02 6.66
C ARG A 30 2.11 3.05 8.10
N LEU A 31 2.70 1.94 8.53
CA LEU A 31 3.44 1.87 9.79
C LEU A 31 4.67 2.81 9.76
N ASP A 32 5.00 3.37 10.90
CA ASP A 32 6.27 4.04 11.15
C ASP A 32 7.30 3.13 11.84
N HIS A 33 8.45 3.69 12.18
CA HIS A 33 9.52 2.96 12.85
C HIS A 33 9.14 2.53 14.29
N ARG A 34 8.07 3.08 14.86
CA ARG A 34 7.51 2.72 16.17
C ARG A 34 6.40 1.66 16.04
N GLY A 35 6.02 1.29 14.81
CA GLY A 35 4.90 0.39 14.56
C GLY A 35 3.54 1.07 14.66
N GLU A 36 3.47 2.40 14.61
CA GLU A 36 2.22 3.16 14.63
C GLU A 36 1.75 3.46 13.21
N MET A 37 0.43 3.35 12.98
CA MET A 37 -0.16 3.67 11.68
C MET A 37 -0.31 5.19 11.52
N ILE A 38 0.61 5.80 10.78
CA ILE A 38 0.60 7.24 10.49
C ILE A 38 0.07 7.53 9.08
N SER A 39 -0.40 8.76 8.85
CA SER A 39 -0.79 9.25 7.52
C SER A 39 0.06 10.47 7.15
N VAL A 40 0.54 10.51 5.92
CA VAL A 40 1.25 11.66 5.33
C VAL A 40 0.55 12.07 4.03
N THR A 41 0.51 13.36 3.76
CA THR A 41 -0.18 13.94 2.59
C THR A 41 0.81 14.83 1.84
N GLY A 42 0.70 14.88 0.52
CA GLY A 42 1.60 15.65 -0.33
C GLY A 42 2.76 14.84 -0.88
N MET A 43 3.25 15.20 -2.06
CA MET A 43 4.24 14.40 -2.78
C MET A 43 5.57 14.30 -2.02
N ASP A 44 6.00 15.40 -1.42
CA ASP A 44 7.30 15.46 -0.72
C ASP A 44 7.28 14.65 0.58
N ALA A 45 6.22 14.77 1.39
CA ALA A 45 6.06 13.98 2.61
C ALA A 45 5.94 12.47 2.31
N ILE A 46 5.24 12.12 1.23
CA ILE A 46 5.16 10.73 0.75
C ILE A 46 6.53 10.23 0.29
N LYS A 47 7.28 11.04 -0.45
CA LYS A 47 8.63 10.69 -0.90
C LYS A 47 9.56 10.45 0.29
N GLU A 48 9.59 11.36 1.26
CA GLU A 48 10.37 11.20 2.48
C GLU A 48 10.00 9.89 3.21
N LYS A 49 8.70 9.64 3.39
CA LYS A 49 8.20 8.44 4.06
C LYS A 49 8.55 7.14 3.33
N LEU A 50 8.52 7.13 2.00
CA LEU A 50 8.89 5.95 1.21
C LEU A 50 10.40 5.72 1.21
N LEU A 51 11.20 6.79 1.20
CA LEU A 51 12.66 6.70 1.26
C LEU A 51 13.19 6.38 2.67
N SER A 52 12.41 6.64 3.73
CA SER A 52 12.79 6.26 5.10
C SER A 52 12.70 4.75 5.37
N VAL A 53 12.19 3.96 4.43
CA VAL A 53 12.02 2.51 4.55
C VAL A 53 12.92 1.84 3.52
N ASP A 54 13.80 0.94 3.97
CA ASP A 54 14.62 0.15 3.08
C ASP A 54 13.79 -1.00 2.48
N TYR A 55 13.16 -0.72 1.32
CA TYR A 55 12.36 -1.70 0.59
C TYR A 55 13.19 -2.77 -0.14
N SER A 56 14.51 -2.60 -0.28
CA SER A 56 15.37 -3.57 -0.98
C SER A 56 15.42 -4.93 -0.27
N GLU A 57 15.10 -4.91 1.01
CA GLU A 57 15.11 -6.05 1.93
C GLU A 57 13.75 -6.74 2.04
N TYR A 58 12.76 -6.27 1.28
CA TYR A 58 11.40 -6.80 1.29
C TYR A 58 10.99 -7.33 -0.07
N ARG A 59 10.32 -8.48 -0.07
CA ARG A 59 9.75 -9.10 -1.27
C ARG A 59 8.23 -9.23 -1.11
N ALA A 60 7.49 -8.59 -2.01
CA ALA A 60 6.05 -8.70 -2.10
C ALA A 60 5.65 -9.82 -3.06
N GLU A 61 4.91 -10.80 -2.57
CA GLU A 61 4.27 -11.85 -3.36
C GLU A 61 2.77 -11.55 -3.46
N ILE A 62 2.32 -11.18 -4.65
CA ILE A 62 0.93 -10.77 -4.90
C ILE A 62 0.05 -12.00 -5.11
N LYS A 63 -1.07 -12.09 -4.39
CA LYS A 63 -2.02 -13.22 -4.49
C LYS A 63 -3.31 -12.84 -5.16
N THR A 64 -3.91 -11.72 -4.75
CA THR A 64 -5.14 -11.22 -5.36
C THR A 64 -5.01 -9.75 -5.66
N VAL A 65 -5.65 -9.35 -6.76
CA VAL A 65 -5.78 -7.96 -7.16
C VAL A 65 -7.20 -7.78 -7.66
N ASP A 66 -8.01 -7.13 -6.86
CA ASP A 66 -9.38 -6.79 -7.17
C ASP A 66 -9.47 -5.28 -7.44
N GLY A 67 -10.39 -4.86 -8.29
CA GLY A 67 -10.62 -3.44 -8.50
C GLY A 67 -11.98 -3.13 -9.06
N GLN A 68 -12.48 -1.94 -8.72
CA GLN A 68 -13.81 -1.47 -9.09
C GLN A 68 -13.74 0.00 -9.51
N LYS A 69 -14.66 0.39 -10.39
CA LYS A 69 -14.89 1.81 -10.66
C LYS A 69 -15.58 2.45 -9.46
N SER A 70 -15.21 3.69 -9.18
CA SER A 70 -15.79 4.53 -8.13
C SER A 70 -16.31 5.85 -8.74
N MET A 71 -16.76 6.76 -7.90
CA MET A 71 -17.24 8.08 -8.31
C MET A 71 -16.16 8.87 -9.04
N ASN A 72 -16.58 9.79 -9.92
CA ASN A 72 -15.70 10.73 -10.62
C ASN A 72 -14.59 10.07 -11.45
N GLY A 73 -14.84 8.84 -11.94
CA GLY A 73 -13.87 8.10 -12.75
C GLY A 73 -12.71 7.50 -11.95
N CYS A 74 -12.72 7.58 -10.61
CA CYS A 74 -11.72 6.94 -9.78
C CYS A 74 -11.82 5.41 -9.87
N LEU A 75 -10.71 4.71 -9.61
CA LEU A 75 -10.66 3.26 -9.47
C LEU A 75 -10.24 2.90 -8.05
N THR A 76 -10.93 1.96 -7.41
CA THR A 76 -10.42 1.30 -6.22
C THR A 76 -9.63 0.06 -6.64
N VAL A 77 -8.52 -0.20 -5.96
CA VAL A 77 -7.72 -1.41 -6.13
C VAL A 77 -7.41 -1.97 -4.76
N LEU A 78 -7.76 -3.23 -4.54
CA LEU A 78 -7.39 -3.97 -3.34
C LEU A 78 -6.38 -5.05 -3.74
N VAL A 79 -5.24 -5.04 -3.08
CA VAL A 79 -4.19 -6.03 -3.25
C VAL A 79 -4.05 -6.81 -1.96
N ALA A 80 -4.03 -8.13 -2.03
CA ALA A 80 -3.61 -8.96 -0.91
C ALA A 80 -2.48 -9.90 -1.33
N GLY A 81 -1.62 -10.20 -0.37
CA GLY A 81 -0.43 -10.99 -0.64
C GLY A 81 0.39 -11.23 0.61
N TYR A 82 1.65 -11.54 0.38
CA TYR A 82 2.63 -11.76 1.43
C TYR A 82 3.83 -10.83 1.27
N LEU A 83 4.29 -10.30 2.39
CA LEU A 83 5.53 -9.55 2.49
C LEU A 83 6.54 -10.42 3.23
N THR A 84 7.68 -10.68 2.61
CA THR A 84 8.81 -11.38 3.22
C THR A 84 9.90 -10.35 3.49
N GLY A 85 10.37 -10.25 4.74
CA GLY A 85 11.48 -9.36 5.14
C GLY A 85 12.78 -10.13 5.40
N LYS A 86 13.76 -9.46 6.04
CA LYS A 86 15.11 -10.01 6.33
C LYS A 86 15.12 -11.37 7.02
N ASP A 87 14.21 -11.61 7.97
CA ASP A 87 14.20 -12.83 8.77
C ASP A 87 13.55 -14.02 8.04
N ASP A 88 13.32 -13.90 6.72
CA ASP A 88 12.51 -14.81 5.88
C ASP A 88 11.08 -15.05 6.40
N GLY A 89 10.65 -14.29 7.40
CA GLY A 89 9.31 -14.31 7.95
C GLY A 89 8.29 -13.79 6.96
N LYS A 90 7.36 -14.66 6.55
CA LYS A 90 6.29 -14.35 5.61
C LYS A 90 5.06 -13.79 6.34
N LYS A 91 4.73 -12.52 6.12
CA LYS A 91 3.57 -11.84 6.74
C LYS A 91 2.49 -11.55 5.70
N LYS A 92 1.24 -11.84 6.03
CA LYS A 92 0.10 -11.44 5.18
C LYS A 92 -0.02 -9.92 5.17
N PHE A 93 -0.33 -9.34 4.01
CA PHE A 93 -0.65 -7.91 3.92
C PHE A 93 -1.90 -7.69 3.06
N ALA A 94 -2.54 -6.55 3.30
CA ALA A 94 -3.53 -5.96 2.42
C ALA A 94 -3.12 -4.52 2.10
N GLN A 95 -3.31 -4.11 0.86
CA GLN A 95 -3.06 -2.75 0.40
C GLN A 95 -4.23 -2.25 -0.42
N PHE A 96 -4.79 -1.12 -0.01
CA PHE A 96 -5.85 -0.44 -0.72
C PHE A 96 -5.27 0.76 -1.46
N PHE A 97 -5.69 0.94 -2.71
CA PHE A 97 -5.43 2.14 -3.49
C PHE A 97 -6.74 2.75 -3.97
N MET A 98 -6.81 4.07 -3.95
CA MET A 98 -7.74 4.83 -4.78
C MET A 98 -6.93 5.54 -5.86
N LEU A 99 -7.24 5.27 -7.12
CA LEU A 99 -6.60 5.87 -8.28
C LEU A 99 -7.49 6.98 -8.83
N ALA A 100 -6.97 8.19 -8.96
CA ALA A 100 -7.67 9.32 -9.55
C ALA A 100 -7.25 9.49 -11.03
N PRO A 101 -8.20 9.80 -11.94
CA PRO A 101 -7.91 10.01 -13.34
C PRO A 101 -7.04 11.26 -13.57
N GLN A 102 -6.17 11.20 -14.59
CA GLN A 102 -5.37 12.31 -15.12
C GLN A 102 -5.62 12.46 -16.63
N ASP A 103 -5.09 13.52 -17.26
CA ASP A 103 -5.07 13.67 -18.73
C ASP A 103 -4.54 12.42 -19.43
N LYS A 104 -3.55 11.77 -18.82
CA LYS A 104 -2.98 10.49 -19.27
C LYS A 104 -2.83 9.54 -18.08
N GLY A 105 -3.72 8.56 -17.98
CA GLY A 105 -3.65 7.49 -16.97
C GLY A 105 -4.20 7.91 -15.62
N TYR A 106 -3.57 7.44 -14.54
CA TYR A 106 -4.04 7.62 -13.16
C TYR A 106 -2.89 7.93 -12.21
N ASN A 107 -3.15 8.74 -11.17
CA ASN A 107 -2.28 8.84 -9.99
C ASN A 107 -2.92 8.11 -8.81
N VAL A 108 -2.10 7.75 -7.83
CA VAL A 108 -2.57 7.25 -6.54
C VAL A 108 -3.06 8.44 -5.72
N LEU A 109 -4.35 8.49 -5.41
CA LEU A 109 -4.97 9.48 -4.53
C LEU A 109 -4.93 9.03 -3.06
N ASN A 110 -5.22 7.76 -2.81
CA ASN A 110 -5.05 7.15 -1.49
C ASN A 110 -4.26 5.85 -1.59
N ASP A 111 -3.38 5.60 -0.62
CA ASP A 111 -2.67 4.35 -0.42
C ASP A 111 -2.69 3.99 1.07
N ILE A 112 -3.29 2.86 1.40
CA ILE A 112 -3.33 2.32 2.76
C ILE A 112 -2.72 0.93 2.74
N PHE A 113 -1.58 0.75 3.40
CA PHE A 113 -0.92 -0.55 3.54
C PHE A 113 -1.05 -1.05 4.98
N ARG A 114 -1.44 -2.32 5.15
CA ARG A 114 -1.47 -2.99 6.45
C ARG A 114 -0.86 -4.38 6.39
N LEU A 115 0.00 -4.67 7.35
CA LEU A 115 0.28 -6.05 7.73
C LEU A 115 -0.93 -6.60 8.48
N LEU A 116 -1.33 -7.82 8.16
CA LEU A 116 -2.42 -8.50 8.84
C LEU A 116 -1.82 -9.31 10.00
N ALA A 117 -2.45 -9.22 11.17
CA ALA A 117 -2.04 -9.99 12.32
C ALA A 117 -2.19 -11.50 12.04
N PRO A 118 -1.47 -12.36 12.78
CA PRO A 118 -1.77 -13.79 12.78
C PRO A 118 -3.25 -14.02 13.14
N GLU A 119 -3.86 -15.05 12.55
CA GLU A 119 -5.30 -15.36 12.60
C GLU A 119 -5.88 -15.30 14.03
N GLN A 120 -5.10 -15.74 15.02
CA GLN A 120 -5.46 -15.72 16.45
C GLN A 120 -5.72 -14.32 17.04
N ALA A 121 -5.08 -13.27 16.52
CA ALA A 121 -5.29 -11.89 16.99
C ALA A 121 -6.43 -11.18 16.24
N GLN A 122 -6.73 -11.59 15.00
CA GLN A 122 -7.82 -11.03 14.20
C GLN A 122 -9.21 -11.46 14.72
N ASP A 123 -9.36 -12.72 15.11
CA ASP A 123 -10.62 -13.22 15.68
C ASP A 123 -11.01 -12.51 16.99
N ALA A 124 -10.01 -12.22 17.83
CA ALA A 124 -10.23 -11.47 19.07
C ALA A 124 -10.70 -10.03 18.78
N ALA A 125 -10.04 -9.33 17.84
CA ALA A 125 -10.40 -7.96 17.48
C ALA A 125 -11.77 -7.86 16.79
N MET A 126 -12.11 -8.81 15.92
CA MET A 126 -13.42 -8.84 15.25
C MET A 126 -14.55 -9.05 16.26
N ARG A 127 -14.38 -9.92 17.26
CA ARG A 127 -15.37 -10.16 18.32
C ARG A 127 -15.64 -8.94 19.22
N LEU A 128 -14.70 -7.99 19.27
CA LEU A 128 -14.85 -6.74 20.02
C LEU A 128 -15.58 -5.65 19.22
N LEU A 129 -15.59 -5.72 17.88
CA LEU A 129 -16.26 -4.74 17.00
C LEU A 129 -17.73 -5.06 16.71
N VAL A 130 -18.21 -6.24 17.13
CA VAL A 130 -19.61 -6.69 16.95
C VAL A 130 -20.34 -6.77 18.30
N LYS A 131 -19.91 -6.01 19.30
CA LYS A 131 -20.64 -5.72 20.54
C LYS A 131 -20.91 -4.22 20.61
#